data_AF-A0A7V1F9Y8-F1
#
_entry.id   AF-A0A7V1F9Y8-F1
#
_cell.length_a   1.000
_cell.length_b   1.000
_cell.length_c   1.000
_cell.angle_alpha   90.00
_cell.angle_beta   90.00
_cell.angle_gamma   90.00
#
_symmetry.space_group_name_H-M   'P 1'
#
loop_
_entity.id
_entity.type
_entity.pdbx_description
1 polymer ?
#
loop_
_entity_poly.entity_id
_entity_poly.type
_entity_poly.pdbx_seq_one_letter_code
_entity_poly.pdbx_strand_id
1 'polypeptide(L)'
;MVILFGLGFQQVQGKSLRMRLFQDFKDAKISYAQKLAYQGYWVFAPEKLPERYRGFSRVPAKCATSIVQELRENLHKLSETDRAFFRFIFLRPSPGMLPDSYDSPKGYFKIHYTTSGINSVPADDFNGNSIPDWIEETGKIFDHCYEFEIDTLGYEKPPVDNPNDPQIDVYMYNLNAYGFTTPDSQFVDGDRQVASYIEIDNNFKGSGFATHGLDALKVTAAHEMFHVIQLGYILRSTDFYFYEMSSVWMEDQVYNTINDYYANLPDFFNYPDLPLTTYNGAYEYGAAVWLRFLSLRHGRSIVRQIWQNMPDYNSLNAMQRVFVQEGSDFSTEFATFGIWNYFTGQRADTTKYYREGSHFPEIYVSQVVPFELDTA
;
A
#
# COMPACT_ATOMS: atom_id res chain seq x y z
N MET A 1 8.68 -35.64 -4.01
CA MET A 1 7.27 -35.20 -4.02
C MET A 1 7.18 -33.98 -4.91
N VAL A 2 6.48 -34.07 -6.04
CA VAL A 2 6.20 -32.89 -6.88
C VAL A 2 4.83 -32.38 -6.45
N ILE A 3 4.78 -31.13 -5.98
CA ILE A 3 3.53 -30.47 -5.62
C ILE A 3 3.08 -29.69 -6.85
N LEU A 4 1.97 -30.12 -7.46
CA LEU A 4 1.32 -29.36 -8.53
C LEU A 4 0.29 -28.45 -7.87
N PHE A 5 0.51 -27.15 -7.97
CA PHE A 5 -0.52 -26.17 -7.62
C PHE A 5 -1.61 -26.23 -8.69
N GLY A 6 -2.82 -26.61 -8.28
CA GLY A 6 -3.95 -26.74 -9.19
C GLY A 6 -4.49 -25.38 -9.61
N LEU A 7 -4.81 -25.24 -10.90
CA LEU A 7 -5.61 -24.12 -11.41
C LEU A 7 -7.04 -24.25 -10.90
N GLY A 8 -7.29 -23.72 -9.71
CA GLY A 8 -8.65 -23.46 -9.27
C GLY A 8 -9.17 -22.23 -9.98
N PHE A 9 -9.97 -22.39 -11.02
CA PHE A 9 -10.78 -21.30 -11.59
C PHE A 9 -11.84 -20.85 -10.57
N GLN A 10 -11.42 -20.25 -9.45
CA GLN A 10 -12.33 -19.43 -8.67
C GLN A 10 -12.50 -18.12 -9.43
N GLN A 11 -13.69 -17.91 -9.99
CA GLN A 11 -14.13 -16.55 -10.32
C GLN A 11 -13.88 -15.69 -9.09
N VAL A 12 -13.05 -14.67 -9.27
CA VAL A 12 -12.79 -13.64 -8.26
C VAL A 12 -14.13 -12.95 -7.97
N GLN A 13 -14.89 -13.47 -7.00
CA GLN A 13 -15.95 -12.69 -6.38
C GLN A 13 -15.23 -11.57 -5.64
N GLY A 14 -15.27 -10.36 -6.21
CA GLY A 14 -14.57 -9.21 -5.64
C GLY A 14 -15.00 -8.98 -4.20
N LYS A 15 -14.08 -9.18 -3.25
CA LYS A 15 -14.29 -8.86 -1.83
C LYS A 15 -14.20 -7.36 -1.58
N SER A 16 -13.33 -6.67 -2.33
CA SER A 16 -13.20 -5.21 -2.31
C SER A 16 -13.89 -4.56 -3.52
N LEU A 17 -14.22 -3.27 -3.39
CA LEU A 17 -14.81 -2.51 -4.50
C LEU A 17 -13.87 -2.46 -5.71
N ARG A 18 -12.56 -2.26 -5.50
CA ARG A 18 -11.59 -2.14 -6.58
C ARG A 18 -11.50 -3.41 -7.42
N MET A 19 -11.52 -4.59 -6.79
CA MET A 19 -11.59 -5.88 -7.50
C MET A 19 -12.90 -6.02 -8.30
N ARG A 20 -14.04 -5.65 -7.71
CA ARG A 20 -15.35 -5.70 -8.39
C ARG A 20 -15.38 -4.78 -9.61
N LEU A 21 -14.89 -3.54 -9.48
CA LEU A 21 -14.80 -2.58 -10.58
C LEU A 21 -13.86 -3.08 -11.68
N PHE A 22 -12.71 -3.64 -11.32
CA PHE A 22 -11.77 -4.22 -12.27
C PHE A 22 -12.40 -5.39 -13.04
N GLN A 23 -13.11 -6.28 -12.35
CA GLN A 23 -13.81 -7.40 -13.00
C GLN A 23 -14.96 -6.91 -13.89
N ASP A 24 -15.76 -5.94 -13.44
CA ASP A 24 -16.83 -5.37 -14.27
C ASP A 24 -16.30 -4.67 -15.51
N PHE A 25 -15.14 -4.03 -15.42
CA PHE A 25 -14.46 -3.46 -16.57
C PHE A 25 -14.00 -4.55 -17.55
N LYS A 26 -13.36 -5.62 -17.05
CA LYS A 26 -12.98 -6.79 -17.87
C LYS A 26 -14.17 -7.47 -18.55
N ASP A 27 -15.29 -7.56 -17.84
CA ASP A 27 -16.55 -8.10 -18.34
C ASP A 27 -17.31 -7.13 -19.26
N ALA A 28 -16.75 -5.96 -19.58
CA ALA A 28 -17.37 -4.89 -20.35
C ALA A 28 -18.72 -4.38 -19.79
N LYS A 29 -18.96 -4.54 -18.49
CA LYS A 29 -20.15 -4.04 -17.77
C LYS A 29 -20.04 -2.57 -17.38
N ILE A 30 -18.82 -2.02 -17.38
CA ILE A 30 -18.53 -0.59 -17.23
C ILE A 30 -17.41 -0.19 -18.19
N SER A 31 -17.41 1.08 -18.60
CA SER A 31 -16.30 1.65 -19.34
C SER A 31 -15.08 1.91 -18.43
N TYR A 32 -13.92 2.14 -19.03
CA TYR A 32 -12.72 2.55 -18.30
C TYR A 32 -12.94 3.87 -17.52
N ALA A 33 -13.62 4.85 -18.13
CA ALA A 33 -13.93 6.12 -17.47
C ALA A 33 -14.86 5.93 -16.26
N GLN A 34 -15.83 5.01 -16.35
CA GLN A 34 -16.68 4.65 -15.21
C GLN A 34 -15.90 3.95 -14.10
N LYS A 35 -15.03 2.98 -14.44
CA LYS A 35 -14.12 2.32 -13.48
C LYS A 35 -13.33 3.37 -12.69
N LEU A 36 -12.72 4.30 -13.42
CA LEU A 36 -11.90 5.37 -12.89
C LEU A 36 -12.69 6.31 -11.95
N ALA A 37 -13.84 6.82 -12.42
CA ALA A 37 -14.69 7.69 -11.61
C ALA A 37 -15.21 6.98 -10.34
N TYR A 38 -15.64 5.72 -10.46
CA TYR A 38 -16.16 4.97 -9.31
C TYR A 38 -15.07 4.66 -8.27
N GLN A 39 -13.82 4.41 -8.68
CA GLN A 39 -12.71 4.32 -7.73
C GLN A 39 -12.47 5.64 -7.00
N GLY A 40 -12.52 6.78 -7.70
CA GLY A 40 -12.42 8.08 -7.06
C GLY A 40 -13.56 8.35 -6.09
N TYR A 41 -14.80 8.05 -6.48
CA TYR A 41 -15.95 8.19 -5.58
C TYR A 41 -15.86 7.30 -4.37
N TRP A 42 -15.30 6.09 -4.48
CA TRP A 42 -15.08 5.23 -3.32
C TRP A 42 -14.27 5.90 -2.21
N VAL A 43 -13.26 6.68 -2.56
CA VAL A 43 -12.36 7.34 -1.60
C VAL A 43 -12.95 8.66 -1.13
N PHE A 44 -13.44 9.49 -2.05
CA PHE A 44 -13.74 10.92 -1.79
C PHE A 44 -15.22 11.26 -1.66
N ALA A 45 -16.13 10.42 -2.17
CA ALA A 45 -17.57 10.66 -2.16
C ALA A 45 -18.36 9.35 -2.32
N PRO A 46 -18.32 8.43 -1.32
CA PRO A 46 -18.92 7.10 -1.45
C PRO A 46 -20.42 7.13 -1.79
N GLU A 47 -21.12 8.19 -1.41
CA GLU A 47 -22.54 8.42 -1.72
C GLU A 47 -22.83 8.58 -3.22
N LYS A 48 -21.83 8.99 -4.00
CA LYS A 48 -21.92 9.11 -5.48
C LYS A 48 -21.75 7.77 -6.19
N LEU A 49 -21.35 6.70 -5.49
CA LEU A 49 -21.27 5.38 -6.09
C LEU A 49 -22.66 4.91 -6.57
N PRO A 50 -22.73 4.26 -7.75
CA PRO A 50 -23.94 3.55 -8.17
C PRO A 50 -24.41 2.56 -7.11
N GLU A 51 -25.73 2.39 -6.97
CA GLU A 51 -26.34 1.58 -5.91
C GLU A 51 -25.73 0.17 -5.79
N ARG A 52 -25.47 -0.49 -6.93
CA ARG A 52 -24.85 -1.82 -6.98
C ARG A 52 -23.44 -1.91 -6.36
N TYR A 53 -22.78 -0.78 -6.14
CA TYR A 53 -21.42 -0.69 -5.59
C TYR A 53 -21.37 -0.16 -4.14
N ARG A 54 -22.44 0.48 -3.65
CA ARG A 54 -22.47 1.08 -2.30
C ARG A 54 -22.27 0.07 -1.18
N GLY A 55 -22.63 -1.19 -1.38
CA GLY A 55 -22.37 -2.25 -0.39
C GLY A 55 -20.87 -2.47 -0.11
N PHE A 56 -20.02 -2.27 -1.13
CA PHE A 56 -18.58 -2.48 -1.03
C PHE A 56 -17.84 -1.28 -0.41
N SER A 57 -18.46 -0.10 -0.39
CA SER A 57 -17.80 1.11 0.13
C SER A 57 -17.67 1.14 1.65
N ARG A 58 -18.17 0.13 2.36
CA ARG A 58 -18.00 -0.03 3.81
C ARG A 58 -16.58 -0.44 4.19
N VAL A 59 -15.83 -0.99 3.25
CA VAL A 59 -14.42 -1.31 3.42
C VAL A 59 -13.63 -0.16 2.81
N PRO A 60 -12.81 0.55 3.59
CA PRO A 60 -11.93 1.61 3.09
C PRO A 60 -10.84 1.02 2.19
N ALA A 61 -10.30 1.84 1.29
CA ALA A 61 -9.11 1.45 0.54
C ALA A 61 -7.90 1.32 1.50
N LYS A 62 -7.10 0.25 1.36
CA LYS A 62 -5.86 0.12 2.13
C LYS A 62 -4.88 1.26 1.81
N CYS A 63 -4.76 1.63 0.54
CA CYS A 63 -4.05 2.81 0.09
C CYS A 63 -4.73 3.34 -1.19
N ALA A 64 -4.80 4.66 -1.33
CA ALA A 64 -5.39 5.32 -2.50
C ALA A 64 -4.37 6.04 -3.39
N THR A 65 -3.06 5.99 -3.09
CA THR A 65 -1.96 6.65 -3.84
C THR A 65 -2.11 6.43 -5.34
N SER A 66 -2.28 5.17 -5.70
CA SER A 66 -2.45 4.77 -7.08
C SER A 66 -3.79 5.10 -7.73
N ILE A 67 -4.87 5.14 -6.94
CA ILE A 67 -6.17 5.59 -7.42
C ILE A 67 -6.07 7.07 -7.81
N VAL A 68 -5.44 7.87 -6.95
CA VAL A 68 -5.17 9.30 -7.18
C VAL A 68 -4.29 9.50 -8.41
N GLN A 69 -3.20 8.73 -8.53
CA GLN A 69 -2.31 8.81 -9.69
C GLN A 69 -3.04 8.43 -11.00
N GLU A 70 -3.76 7.29 -11.03
CA GLU A 70 -4.51 6.86 -12.22
C GLU A 70 -5.55 7.91 -12.62
N LEU A 71 -6.25 8.50 -11.64
CA LEU A 71 -7.23 9.57 -11.88
C LEU A 71 -6.57 10.82 -12.48
N ARG A 72 -5.43 11.27 -11.94
CA ARG A 72 -4.72 12.46 -12.41
C ARG A 72 -4.27 12.31 -13.86
N GLU A 73 -3.62 11.20 -14.18
CA GLU A 73 -3.12 10.90 -15.54
C GLU A 73 -4.26 10.81 -16.56
N ASN A 74 -5.43 10.33 -16.12
CA ASN A 74 -6.56 10.00 -17.00
C ASN A 74 -7.75 10.95 -16.83
N LEU A 75 -7.57 12.09 -16.18
CA LEU A 75 -8.62 13.07 -15.87
C LEU A 75 -9.34 13.60 -17.13
N HIS A 76 -8.63 13.64 -18.26
CA HIS A 76 -9.16 14.02 -19.56
C HIS A 76 -10.16 13.00 -20.13
N LYS A 77 -10.13 11.73 -19.68
CA LYS A 77 -11.04 10.66 -20.13
C LYS A 77 -12.38 10.68 -19.39
N LEU A 78 -12.49 11.40 -18.28
CA LEU A 78 -13.72 11.51 -17.49
C LEU A 78 -14.76 12.42 -18.15
N SER A 79 -16.02 12.29 -17.71
CA SER A 79 -17.08 13.23 -18.09
C SER A 79 -16.75 14.65 -17.59
N GLU A 80 -17.39 15.68 -18.14
CA GLU A 80 -17.16 17.06 -17.68
C GLU A 80 -17.49 17.24 -16.19
N THR A 81 -18.59 16.65 -15.74
CA THR A 81 -19.02 16.65 -14.33
C THR A 81 -18.00 15.95 -13.42
N ASP A 82 -17.57 14.74 -13.78
CA ASP A 82 -16.61 13.98 -12.97
C ASP A 82 -15.24 14.68 -12.96
N ARG A 83 -14.78 15.18 -14.12
CA ARG A 83 -13.53 15.94 -14.24
C ARG A 83 -13.57 17.20 -13.38
N ALA A 84 -14.67 17.95 -13.39
CA ALA A 84 -14.81 19.14 -12.56
C ALA A 84 -14.77 18.77 -11.07
N PHE A 85 -15.41 17.67 -10.68
CA PHE A 85 -15.37 17.16 -9.31
C PHE A 85 -13.95 16.78 -8.85
N PHE A 86 -13.25 15.95 -9.61
CA PHE A 86 -11.92 15.45 -9.21
C PHE A 86 -10.80 16.50 -9.33
N ARG A 87 -10.94 17.53 -10.17
CA ARG A 87 -9.94 18.60 -10.28
C ARG A 87 -9.62 19.28 -8.95
N PHE A 88 -10.64 19.48 -8.10
CA PHE A 88 -10.44 20.12 -6.81
C PHE A 88 -9.80 19.19 -5.77
N ILE A 89 -9.94 17.88 -5.93
CA ILE A 89 -9.35 16.87 -5.04
C ILE A 89 -7.82 16.81 -5.21
N PHE A 90 -7.28 17.15 -6.39
CA PHE A 90 -5.83 17.10 -6.64
C PHE A 90 -5.08 18.39 -6.32
N LEU A 91 -5.78 19.40 -5.82
CA LEU A 91 -5.11 20.60 -5.31
C LEU A 91 -4.62 20.31 -3.89
N ARG A 92 -3.41 20.78 -3.55
CA ARG A 92 -2.97 20.76 -2.17
C ARG A 92 -4.07 21.38 -1.29
N PRO A 93 -4.47 20.70 -0.21
CA PRO A 93 -5.40 21.22 0.77
C PRO A 93 -5.21 22.70 1.11
N SER A 94 -6.26 23.50 0.94
CA SER A 94 -6.21 24.90 1.34
C SER A 94 -6.38 25.05 2.86
N PRO A 95 -5.75 26.05 3.49
CA PRO A 95 -5.96 26.38 4.91
C PRO A 95 -7.43 26.60 5.31
N GLY A 96 -8.32 26.87 4.36
CA GLY A 96 -9.75 27.00 4.63
C GLY A 96 -10.45 25.70 5.03
N MET A 97 -9.86 24.53 4.75
CA MET A 97 -10.42 23.22 5.13
C MET A 97 -9.78 22.63 6.38
N LEU A 98 -8.47 22.84 6.55
CA LEU A 98 -7.67 22.42 7.68
C LEU A 98 -6.92 23.67 8.19
N PRO A 99 -7.51 24.44 9.11
CA PRO A 99 -6.98 25.74 9.51
C PRO A 99 -5.83 25.66 10.50
N ASP A 100 -5.65 24.50 11.16
CA ASP A 100 -4.67 24.29 12.20
C ASP A 100 -3.51 23.45 11.68
N SER A 101 -2.30 23.70 12.18
CA SER A 101 -1.13 22.90 11.88
C SER A 101 -0.21 22.71 13.08
N TYR A 102 0.56 21.62 13.05
CA TYR A 102 1.52 21.24 14.08
C TYR A 102 2.80 20.70 13.44
N ASP A 103 3.95 21.27 13.79
CA ASP A 103 5.26 20.75 13.38
C ASP A 103 5.64 19.56 14.26
N SER A 104 6.09 18.47 13.64
CA SER A 104 6.53 17.29 14.38
C SER A 104 7.73 17.60 15.28
N PRO A 105 7.91 16.88 16.42
CA PRO A 105 8.99 17.17 17.37
C PRO A 105 10.41 17.19 16.78
N LYS A 106 10.68 16.41 15.72
CA LYS A 106 11.97 16.41 15.00
C LYS A 106 12.01 17.38 13.83
N GLY A 107 10.87 17.98 13.46
CA GLY A 107 10.76 18.96 12.37
C GLY A 107 10.82 18.33 10.98
N TYR A 108 10.55 17.02 10.85
CA TYR A 108 10.47 16.37 9.55
C TYR A 108 9.11 16.57 8.87
N PHE A 109 8.05 16.78 9.66
CA PHE A 109 6.67 16.83 9.15
C PHE A 109 5.90 18.03 9.66
N LYS A 110 4.92 18.45 8.87
CA LYS A 110 3.88 19.41 9.26
C LYS A 110 2.52 18.75 9.12
N ILE A 111 1.83 18.61 10.25
CA ILE A 111 0.53 17.94 10.32
C ILE A 111 -0.56 19.01 10.25
N HIS A 112 -1.42 18.94 9.24
CA HIS A 112 -2.56 19.84 9.04
C HIS A 112 -3.86 19.16 9.46
N TYR A 113 -4.67 19.86 10.25
CA TYR A 113 -5.88 19.28 10.85
C TYR A 113 -6.97 20.33 11.11
N THR A 114 -8.11 19.83 11.60
CA THR A 114 -9.18 20.65 12.20
C THR A 114 -9.82 19.87 13.34
N THR A 115 -10.40 20.56 14.33
CA THR A 115 -11.21 19.96 15.41
C THR A 115 -12.71 20.15 15.19
N SER A 116 -13.13 20.46 13.96
CA SER A 116 -14.52 20.75 13.63
C SER A 116 -14.93 20.17 12.27
N GLY A 117 -16.24 20.05 12.07
CA GLY A 117 -16.80 19.52 10.81
C GLY A 117 -16.47 18.05 10.59
N ILE A 118 -16.63 17.60 9.34
CA ILE A 118 -16.46 16.18 8.98
C ILE A 118 -15.01 15.71 9.13
N ASN A 119 -14.03 16.61 8.96
CA ASN A 119 -12.61 16.30 9.05
C ASN A 119 -12.05 16.38 10.48
N SER A 120 -12.91 16.59 11.49
CA SER A 120 -12.47 16.71 12.88
C SER A 120 -11.63 15.51 13.36
N VAL A 121 -10.43 15.79 13.84
CA VAL A 121 -9.63 14.81 14.60
C VAL A 121 -10.20 14.62 16.01
N PRO A 122 -9.81 13.56 16.74
CA PRO A 122 -10.10 13.45 18.18
C PRO A 122 -9.58 14.67 18.93
N ALA A 123 -10.43 15.28 19.77
CA ALA A 123 -10.17 16.57 20.41
C ALA A 123 -9.59 16.48 21.82
N ASP A 124 -9.25 15.27 22.29
CA ASP A 124 -8.64 15.07 23.61
C ASP A 124 -7.28 15.80 23.66
N ASP A 125 -7.08 16.61 24.71
CA ASP A 125 -5.84 17.34 25.04
C ASP A 125 -5.65 17.24 26.55
N PHE A 126 -5.07 16.13 27.00
CA PHE A 126 -4.87 15.82 28.41
C PHE A 126 -3.76 16.67 29.05
N ASN A 127 -2.84 17.20 28.25
CA ASN A 127 -1.71 17.97 28.73
C ASN A 127 -1.98 19.49 28.73
N GLY A 128 -3.05 19.95 28.08
CA GLY A 128 -3.56 21.31 28.10
C GLY A 128 -2.74 22.29 27.25
N ASN A 129 -2.00 21.82 26.25
CA ASN A 129 -1.17 22.65 25.37
C ASN A 129 -1.95 23.24 24.17
N SER A 130 -3.25 22.98 24.07
CA SER A 130 -4.15 23.39 22.97
C SER A 130 -3.90 22.69 21.64
N ILE A 131 -3.11 21.62 21.62
CA ILE A 131 -2.92 20.69 20.51
C ILE A 131 -3.56 19.36 20.90
N PRO A 132 -4.42 18.75 20.06
CA PRO A 132 -4.96 17.44 20.40
C PRO A 132 -3.85 16.40 20.53
N ASP A 133 -3.90 15.55 21.56
CA ASP A 133 -2.89 14.51 21.81
C ASP A 133 -2.74 13.59 20.57
N TRP A 134 -3.83 13.38 19.84
CA TRP A 134 -3.82 12.62 18.57
C TRP A 134 -2.87 13.21 17.52
N ILE A 135 -2.80 14.54 17.43
CA ILE A 135 -1.91 15.26 16.49
C ILE A 135 -0.45 15.17 16.96
N GLU A 136 -0.21 15.31 18.26
CA GLU A 136 1.12 15.14 18.82
C GLU A 136 1.67 13.73 18.60
N GLU A 137 0.84 12.71 18.82
CA GLU A 137 1.19 11.31 18.55
C GLU A 137 1.40 11.05 17.05
N THR A 138 0.59 11.66 16.19
CA THR A 138 0.78 11.59 14.73
C THR A 138 2.18 12.12 14.34
N GLY A 139 2.56 13.30 14.84
CA GLY A 139 3.89 13.86 14.58
C GLY A 139 5.03 12.95 15.07
N LYS A 140 4.92 12.40 16.28
CA LYS A 140 5.94 11.46 16.83
C LYS A 140 6.05 10.17 16.02
N ILE A 141 4.92 9.63 15.56
CA ILE A 141 4.86 8.40 14.76
C ILE A 141 5.53 8.62 13.40
N PHE A 142 5.25 9.72 12.72
CA PHE A 142 5.88 10.03 11.44
C PHE A 142 7.39 10.29 11.58
N ASP A 143 7.81 11.02 12.62
CA ASP A 143 9.24 11.17 12.92
C ASP A 143 9.93 9.82 13.12
N HIS A 144 9.29 8.89 13.84
CA HIS A 144 9.81 7.54 14.01
C HIS A 144 9.91 6.77 12.69
N CYS A 145 8.89 6.82 11.83
CA CYS A 145 8.93 6.17 10.52
C CYS A 145 10.07 6.75 9.66
N TYR A 146 10.23 8.07 9.63
CA TYR A 146 11.32 8.73 8.90
C TYR A 146 12.70 8.23 9.37
N GLU A 147 12.98 8.30 10.68
CA GLU A 147 14.26 7.86 11.24
C GLU A 147 14.49 6.36 11.01
N PHE A 148 13.44 5.53 11.09
CA PHE A 148 13.57 4.10 10.85
C PHE A 148 13.87 3.79 9.38
N GLU A 149 13.07 4.31 8.46
CA GLU A 149 13.22 4.03 7.03
C GLU A 149 14.52 4.63 6.47
N ILE A 150 14.88 5.85 6.85
CA ILE A 150 16.06 6.52 6.30
C ILE A 150 17.31 6.18 7.12
N ASP A 151 17.32 6.39 8.43
CA ASP A 151 18.56 6.25 9.20
C ASP A 151 18.85 4.79 9.58
N THR A 152 17.82 3.98 9.85
CA THR A 152 18.00 2.57 10.23
C THR A 152 18.06 1.64 9.03
N LEU A 153 17.15 1.78 8.05
CA LEU A 153 17.14 0.94 6.85
C LEU A 153 18.00 1.53 5.72
N GLY A 154 18.37 2.80 5.78
CA GLY A 154 19.33 3.43 4.86
C GLY A 154 18.75 3.79 3.50
N TYR A 155 17.44 3.97 3.38
CA TYR A 155 16.84 4.48 2.14
C TYR A 155 17.28 5.93 1.87
N GLU A 156 17.23 6.34 0.61
CA GLU A 156 17.55 7.71 0.23
C GLU A 156 16.52 8.70 0.78
N LYS A 157 16.99 9.87 1.19
CA LYS A 157 16.10 10.95 1.64
C LYS A 157 15.23 11.40 0.47
N PRO A 158 13.92 11.56 0.69
CA PRO A 158 13.04 12.06 -0.35
C PRO A 158 13.39 13.52 -0.70
N PRO A 159 13.03 13.96 -1.91
CA PRO A 159 13.16 15.35 -2.33
C PRO A 159 12.32 16.27 -1.45
N VAL A 160 12.85 17.47 -1.20
CA VAL A 160 12.12 18.55 -0.54
C VAL A 160 11.28 19.29 -1.58
N ASP A 161 10.01 19.51 -1.28
CA ASP A 161 9.05 20.24 -2.13
C ASP A 161 9.31 21.76 -2.13
N ASN A 162 9.45 22.36 -0.94
CA ASN A 162 9.62 23.78 -0.72
C ASN A 162 10.81 24.02 0.23
N PRO A 163 11.95 24.53 -0.27
CA PRO A 163 13.10 24.81 0.58
C PRO A 163 12.87 25.81 1.71
N ASN A 164 11.81 26.64 1.63
CA ASN A 164 11.44 27.59 2.68
C ASN A 164 10.44 27.02 3.71
N ASP A 165 9.85 25.87 3.41
CA ASP A 165 8.94 25.12 4.28
C ASP A 165 9.19 23.62 4.07
N PRO A 166 10.37 23.12 4.50
CA PRO A 166 10.91 21.85 4.01
C PRO A 166 10.28 20.61 4.64
N GLN A 167 9.35 20.76 5.57
CA GLN A 167 8.62 19.66 6.18
C GLN A 167 7.77 18.92 5.16
N ILE A 168 7.71 17.60 5.27
CA ILE A 168 6.73 16.80 4.51
C ILE A 168 5.33 17.07 5.11
N ASP A 169 4.40 17.54 4.28
CA ASP A 169 3.03 17.80 4.72
C ASP A 169 2.23 16.50 4.89
N VAL A 170 1.52 16.41 6.01
CA VAL A 170 0.55 15.34 6.31
C VAL A 170 -0.81 15.98 6.59
N TYR A 171 -1.83 15.63 5.83
CA TYR A 171 -3.18 16.17 5.99
C TYR A 171 -4.14 15.13 6.58
N MET A 172 -4.85 15.51 7.65
CA MET A 172 -5.83 14.65 8.32
C MET A 172 -7.24 14.89 7.76
N TYR A 173 -7.82 13.88 7.11
CA TYR A 173 -9.15 13.97 6.50
C TYR A 173 -10.06 12.83 6.93
N ASN A 174 -11.38 13.03 6.90
CA ASN A 174 -12.29 11.90 7.00
C ASN A 174 -12.33 11.18 5.64
N LEU A 175 -11.61 10.07 5.53
CA LEU A 175 -11.38 9.35 4.29
C LEU A 175 -12.07 7.99 4.31
N ASN A 176 -12.44 7.50 3.13
CA ASN A 176 -12.77 6.08 2.97
C ASN A 176 -11.55 5.29 2.45
N ALA A 177 -10.40 5.58 3.05
CA ALA A 177 -9.09 4.96 2.84
C ALA A 177 -8.28 5.08 4.14
N TYR A 178 -7.24 4.26 4.34
CA TYR A 178 -6.27 4.53 5.42
C TYR A 178 -5.48 5.80 5.11
N GLY A 179 -4.99 5.91 3.87
CA GLY A 179 -4.25 7.07 3.39
C GLY A 179 -3.89 6.98 1.93
N PHE A 180 -3.18 8.01 1.47
CA PHE A 180 -2.52 8.06 0.19
C PHE A 180 -1.45 9.16 0.15
N THR A 181 -0.48 8.96 -0.73
CA THR A 181 0.60 9.89 -1.01
C THR A 181 0.42 10.48 -2.40
N THR A 182 0.48 11.80 -2.50
CA THR A 182 0.22 12.51 -3.75
C THR A 182 1.51 13.18 -4.26
N PRO A 183 2.02 12.80 -5.44
CA PRO A 183 3.08 13.56 -6.13
C PRO A 183 2.68 15.02 -6.33
N ASP A 184 3.60 15.97 -6.19
CA ASP A 184 3.27 17.35 -6.51
C ASP A 184 2.86 17.53 -7.98
N SER A 185 2.10 18.60 -8.25
CA SER A 185 1.36 18.81 -9.51
C SER A 185 2.20 18.90 -10.80
N GLN A 186 3.52 18.83 -10.69
CA GLN A 186 4.45 19.04 -11.80
C GLN A 186 5.00 17.75 -12.41
N PHE A 187 4.73 16.60 -11.80
CA PHE A 187 5.38 15.34 -12.18
C PHE A 187 4.52 14.45 -13.08
N VAL A 188 5.18 13.73 -13.98
CA VAL A 188 4.61 12.76 -14.92
C VAL A 188 5.25 11.39 -14.76
N ASP A 189 4.60 10.36 -15.33
CA ASP A 189 5.11 9.00 -15.31
C ASP A 189 6.54 8.91 -15.89
N GLY A 190 7.45 8.32 -15.12
CA GLY A 190 8.89 8.21 -15.43
C GLY A 190 9.78 9.23 -14.72
N ASP A 191 9.23 10.23 -14.02
CA ASP A 191 10.02 11.24 -13.32
C ASP A 191 10.75 10.65 -12.10
N ARG A 192 11.91 11.23 -11.78
CA ARG A 192 12.71 10.91 -10.58
C ARG A 192 12.71 12.10 -9.63
N GLN A 193 13.04 11.87 -8.36
CA GLN A 193 13.07 12.92 -7.35
C GLN A 193 11.75 13.71 -7.29
N VAL A 194 10.65 12.95 -7.25
CA VAL A 194 9.29 13.49 -7.13
C VAL A 194 9.01 13.82 -5.68
N ALA A 195 8.86 15.10 -5.37
CA ALA A 195 8.36 15.54 -4.07
C ALA A 195 6.86 15.21 -3.95
N SER A 196 6.40 14.93 -2.73
CA SER A 196 5.04 14.52 -2.45
C SER A 196 4.61 14.88 -1.04
N TYR A 197 3.30 14.79 -0.81
CA TYR A 197 2.69 14.98 0.50
C TYR A 197 1.73 13.84 0.79
N ILE A 198 1.35 13.69 2.07
CA ILE A 198 0.57 12.57 2.58
C ILE A 198 -0.82 13.05 3.00
N GLU A 199 -1.85 12.26 2.73
CA GLU A 199 -3.20 12.42 3.27
C GLU A 199 -3.62 11.12 3.96
N ILE A 200 -4.10 11.19 5.20
CA ILE A 200 -4.52 10.01 5.99
C ILE A 200 -5.88 10.21 6.66
N ASP A 201 -6.52 9.11 7.05
CA ASP A 201 -7.76 9.16 7.81
C ASP A 201 -7.57 9.87 9.16
N ASN A 202 -8.54 10.68 9.54
CA ASN A 202 -8.44 11.57 10.68
C ASN A 202 -8.56 10.87 12.04
N ASN A 203 -9.03 9.62 12.12
CA ASN A 203 -9.25 8.94 13.40
C ASN A 203 -9.17 7.41 13.40
N PHE A 204 -9.20 6.75 12.24
CA PHE A 204 -9.18 5.28 12.05
C PHE A 204 -10.24 4.50 12.86
N LYS A 205 -11.44 5.07 13.06
CA LYS A 205 -12.52 4.45 13.86
C LYS A 205 -13.52 3.62 13.06
N GLY A 206 -13.51 3.72 11.73
CA GLY A 206 -14.45 3.00 10.86
C GLY A 206 -14.34 1.47 10.97
N SER A 207 -15.46 0.75 11.04
CA SER A 207 -15.46 -0.71 11.19
C SER A 207 -14.85 -1.49 10.01
N GLY A 208 -14.53 -0.81 8.92
CA GLY A 208 -13.89 -1.42 7.75
C GLY A 208 -12.36 -1.47 7.83
N PHE A 209 -11.74 -0.74 8.76
CA PHE A 209 -10.30 -0.85 9.01
C PHE A 209 -10.00 -2.18 9.71
N ALA A 210 -8.90 -2.85 9.33
CA ALA A 210 -8.44 -4.10 9.95
C ALA A 210 -7.83 -3.89 11.34
N THR A 211 -7.15 -2.76 11.54
CA THR A 211 -6.72 -2.24 12.85
C THR A 211 -7.34 -0.86 13.09
N HIS A 212 -7.29 -0.34 14.32
CA HIS A 212 -7.94 0.93 14.68
C HIS A 212 -7.03 1.83 15.53
N GLY A 213 -7.37 3.11 15.58
CA GLY A 213 -6.69 4.08 16.45
C GLY A 213 -5.19 4.16 16.17
N LEU A 214 -4.38 4.17 17.23
CA LEU A 214 -2.92 4.34 17.10
C LEU A 214 -2.24 3.23 16.31
N ASP A 215 -2.74 1.99 16.36
CA ASP A 215 -2.13 0.90 15.61
C ASP A 215 -2.35 1.07 14.09
N ALA A 216 -3.55 1.51 13.69
CA ALA A 216 -3.84 1.86 12.30
C ALA A 216 -3.04 3.07 11.84
N LEU A 217 -2.93 4.11 12.68
CA LEU A 217 -2.11 5.29 12.40
C LEU A 217 -0.63 4.91 12.18
N LYS A 218 -0.06 4.06 13.05
CA LYS A 218 1.33 3.60 12.95
C LYS A 218 1.61 2.89 11.62
N VAL A 219 0.81 1.88 11.28
CA VAL A 219 1.02 1.14 10.02
C VAL A 219 0.78 2.04 8.81
N THR A 220 -0.22 2.93 8.86
CA THR A 220 -0.45 3.91 7.77
C THR A 220 0.73 4.85 7.59
N ALA A 221 1.27 5.38 8.69
CA ALA A 221 2.41 6.30 8.63
C ALA A 221 3.65 5.62 8.02
N ALA A 222 3.95 4.37 8.39
CA ALA A 222 5.02 3.58 7.78
C ALA A 222 4.74 3.29 6.28
N HIS A 223 3.48 3.03 5.93
CA HIS A 223 3.10 2.76 4.54
C HIS A 223 3.26 3.99 3.64
N GLU A 224 2.70 5.12 4.06
CA GLU A 224 2.65 6.36 3.27
C GLU A 224 3.99 7.10 3.29
N MET A 225 4.72 7.08 4.40
CA MET A 225 6.10 7.60 4.41
C MET A 225 6.97 6.84 3.41
N PHE A 226 6.78 5.53 3.31
CA PHE A 226 7.54 4.77 2.33
C PHE A 226 7.16 5.13 0.89
N HIS A 227 5.91 5.47 0.60
CA HIS A 227 5.55 6.03 -0.71
C HIS A 227 6.28 7.36 -1.01
N VAL A 228 6.48 8.23 -0.02
CA VAL A 228 7.29 9.45 -0.19
C VAL A 228 8.73 9.11 -0.60
N ILE A 229 9.34 8.11 0.05
CA ILE A 229 10.67 7.61 -0.32
C ILE A 229 10.68 7.03 -1.74
N GLN A 230 9.71 6.17 -2.07
CA GLN A 230 9.62 5.50 -3.37
C GLN A 230 9.51 6.50 -4.53
N LEU A 231 8.67 7.53 -4.37
CA LEU A 231 8.52 8.61 -5.34
C LEU A 231 9.82 9.42 -5.49
N GLY A 232 10.64 9.50 -4.44
CA GLY A 232 11.99 10.03 -4.51
C GLY A 232 12.92 9.26 -5.46
N TYR A 233 12.77 7.93 -5.56
CA TYR A 233 13.53 7.11 -6.50
C TYR A 233 13.04 7.28 -7.95
N ILE A 234 11.75 7.05 -8.17
CA ILE A 234 11.11 7.05 -9.49
C ILE A 234 9.60 7.10 -9.27
N LEU A 235 8.85 7.75 -10.16
CA LEU A 235 7.42 7.58 -10.33
C LEU A 235 7.20 6.71 -11.57
N ARG A 236 6.67 5.49 -11.40
CA ARG A 236 6.40 4.59 -12.54
C ARG A 236 5.12 3.78 -12.37
N SER A 237 4.07 4.20 -13.07
CA SER A 237 2.72 3.65 -13.13
C SER A 237 2.69 2.13 -13.26
N THR A 238 3.52 1.58 -14.16
CA THR A 238 3.61 0.14 -14.44
C THR A 238 4.18 -0.70 -13.31
N ASP A 239 4.84 -0.09 -12.32
CA ASP A 239 5.44 -0.76 -11.18
C ASP A 239 4.64 -0.59 -9.88
N PHE A 240 3.47 0.08 -9.88
CA PHE A 240 2.72 0.37 -8.64
C PHE A 240 2.37 -0.87 -7.80
N TYR A 241 2.25 -2.05 -8.41
CA TYR A 241 2.11 -3.30 -7.65
C TYR A 241 3.26 -3.49 -6.64
N PHE A 242 4.48 -3.09 -7.01
CA PHE A 242 5.67 -3.18 -6.17
C PHE A 242 5.74 -2.05 -5.13
N TYR A 243 5.21 -0.86 -5.44
CA TYR A 243 5.06 0.24 -4.47
C TYR A 243 4.23 -0.24 -3.30
N GLU A 244 3.01 -0.72 -3.59
CA GLU A 244 2.04 -1.16 -2.59
C GLU A 244 2.53 -2.43 -1.86
N MET A 245 3.11 -3.40 -2.59
CA MET A 245 3.70 -4.62 -2.00
C MET A 245 4.82 -4.29 -1.01
N SER A 246 5.70 -3.35 -1.35
CA SER A 246 6.82 -2.98 -0.50
C SER A 246 6.43 -2.02 0.63
N SER A 247 5.37 -1.22 0.47
CA SER A 247 4.78 -0.44 1.57
C SER A 247 4.12 -1.33 2.61
N VAL A 248 3.36 -2.37 2.23
CA VAL A 248 2.82 -3.35 3.20
C VAL A 248 3.93 -4.16 3.88
N TRP A 249 5.03 -4.44 3.19
CA TRP A 249 6.21 -5.01 3.82
C TRP A 249 6.84 -4.05 4.85
N MET A 250 6.90 -2.75 4.53
CA MET A 250 7.47 -1.72 5.41
C MET A 250 6.71 -1.56 6.72
N GLU A 251 5.36 -1.66 6.69
CA GLU A 251 4.51 -1.59 7.88
C GLU A 251 5.04 -2.47 9.03
N ASP A 252 5.46 -3.68 8.70
CA ASP A 252 5.97 -4.68 9.63
C ASP A 252 7.45 -4.52 9.98
N GLN A 253 8.23 -3.93 9.08
CA GLN A 253 9.62 -3.61 9.40
C GLN A 253 9.69 -2.53 10.48
N VAL A 254 8.83 -1.51 10.39
CA VAL A 254 8.74 -0.44 11.39
C VAL A 254 8.01 -0.93 12.64
N TYR A 255 6.85 -1.59 12.48
CA TYR A 255 5.98 -2.01 13.58
C TYR A 255 5.68 -3.52 13.59
N ASN A 256 6.72 -4.32 13.84
CA ASN A 256 6.68 -5.80 13.89
C ASN A 256 5.68 -6.41 14.93
N THR A 257 5.05 -5.61 15.78
CA THR A 257 4.02 -6.09 16.72
C THR A 257 2.58 -5.86 16.22
N ILE A 258 2.41 -5.19 15.07
CA ILE A 258 1.10 -4.83 14.52
C ILE A 258 0.87 -5.61 13.22
N ASN A 259 0.06 -6.66 13.31
CA ASN A 259 -0.16 -7.60 12.21
C ASN A 259 -1.35 -7.21 11.31
N ASP A 260 -1.48 -5.92 10.95
CA ASP A 260 -2.56 -5.43 10.07
C ASP A 260 -2.56 -6.16 8.72
N TYR A 261 -1.37 -6.43 8.19
CA TYR A 261 -1.17 -7.12 6.92
C TYR A 261 -1.78 -8.52 6.82
N TYR A 262 -2.09 -9.18 7.95
CA TYR A 262 -2.76 -10.49 7.95
C TYR A 262 -4.09 -10.43 7.20
N ALA A 263 -4.79 -9.29 7.24
CA ALA A 263 -6.02 -9.08 6.50
C ALA A 263 -5.84 -9.16 4.97
N ASN A 264 -4.64 -8.90 4.47
CA ASN A 264 -4.31 -8.90 3.04
C ASN A 264 -3.86 -10.29 2.53
N LEU A 265 -3.36 -11.17 3.40
CA LEU A 265 -2.81 -12.48 3.00
C LEU A 265 -3.79 -13.33 2.18
N PRO A 266 -5.10 -13.40 2.50
CA PRO A 266 -6.05 -14.16 1.69
C PRO A 266 -6.09 -13.74 0.22
N ASP A 267 -5.81 -12.48 -0.10
CA ASP A 267 -5.87 -11.99 -1.49
C ASP A 267 -4.68 -12.45 -2.33
N PHE A 268 -3.62 -12.96 -1.71
CA PHE A 268 -2.52 -13.66 -2.38
C PHE A 268 -2.70 -15.18 -2.32
N PHE A 269 -2.89 -15.74 -1.12
CA PHE A 269 -2.88 -17.19 -0.90
C PHE A 269 -4.05 -17.94 -1.56
N ASN A 270 -5.18 -17.27 -1.80
CA ASN A 270 -6.31 -17.87 -2.53
C ASN A 270 -6.13 -17.84 -4.05
N TYR A 271 -5.16 -17.09 -4.56
CA TYR A 271 -4.94 -16.88 -5.99
C TYR A 271 -3.45 -17.07 -6.38
N PRO A 272 -2.83 -18.20 -6.00
CA PRO A 272 -1.39 -18.43 -6.20
C PRO A 272 -0.99 -18.52 -7.68
N ASP A 273 -1.96 -18.62 -8.58
CA ASP A 273 -1.81 -18.71 -10.03
C ASP A 273 -1.76 -17.33 -10.73
N LEU A 274 -2.11 -16.26 -10.02
CA LEU A 274 -1.97 -14.91 -10.56
C LEU A 274 -0.48 -14.52 -10.63
N PRO A 275 -0.06 -13.76 -11.68
CA PRO A 275 1.28 -13.22 -11.74
C PRO A 275 1.61 -12.37 -10.52
N LEU A 276 2.86 -12.42 -10.04
CA LEU A 276 3.34 -11.57 -8.93
C LEU A 276 3.11 -10.07 -9.19
N THR A 277 3.10 -9.68 -10.47
CA THR A 277 2.86 -8.30 -10.93
C THR A 277 1.38 -7.93 -11.02
N THR A 278 0.47 -8.81 -10.59
CA THR A 278 -0.97 -8.53 -10.60
C THR A 278 -1.28 -7.35 -9.72
N TYR A 279 -2.06 -6.43 -10.28
CA TYR A 279 -2.37 -5.16 -9.67
C TYR A 279 -3.85 -4.84 -9.79
N ASN A 280 -4.61 -5.10 -8.72
CA ASN A 280 -6.07 -5.06 -8.77
C ASN A 280 -6.72 -4.43 -7.53
N GLY A 281 -5.93 -3.84 -6.62
CA GLY A 281 -6.41 -3.23 -5.39
C GLY A 281 -6.48 -4.19 -4.20
N ALA A 282 -5.82 -5.35 -4.27
CA ALA A 282 -5.91 -6.39 -3.26
C ALA A 282 -4.70 -7.34 -3.30
N TYR A 283 -4.45 -7.94 -4.47
CA TYR A 283 -3.42 -8.95 -4.64
C TYR A 283 -2.02 -8.44 -4.26
N GLU A 284 -1.69 -7.23 -4.71
CA GLU A 284 -0.41 -6.57 -4.45
C GLU A 284 -0.11 -6.41 -2.95
N TYR A 285 -1.14 -6.19 -2.12
CA TYR A 285 -1.00 -6.08 -0.67
C TYR A 285 -0.69 -7.43 -0.03
N GLY A 286 -1.42 -8.48 -0.41
CA GLY A 286 -1.17 -9.84 0.07
C GLY A 286 0.18 -10.38 -0.41
N ALA A 287 0.60 -9.98 -1.60
CA ALA A 287 1.86 -10.39 -2.21
C ALA A 287 3.09 -9.82 -1.49
N ALA A 288 2.93 -8.92 -0.51
CA ALA A 288 4.01 -8.48 0.39
C ALA A 288 4.73 -9.65 1.09
N VAL A 289 4.09 -10.81 1.20
CA VAL A 289 4.73 -12.04 1.68
C VAL A 289 5.94 -12.46 0.84
N TRP A 290 5.99 -12.10 -0.45
CA TRP A 290 7.18 -12.25 -1.29
C TRP A 290 8.39 -11.48 -0.73
N LEU A 291 8.21 -10.22 -0.33
CA LEU A 291 9.30 -9.41 0.21
C LEU A 291 9.70 -9.83 1.63
N ARG A 292 8.75 -10.35 2.41
CA ARG A 292 9.04 -11.00 3.70
C ARG A 292 9.93 -12.22 3.50
N PHE A 293 9.57 -13.10 2.56
CA PHE A 293 10.38 -14.26 2.18
C PHE A 293 11.80 -13.84 1.77
N LEU A 294 11.92 -12.87 0.85
CA LEU A 294 13.23 -12.38 0.41
C LEU A 294 14.05 -11.81 1.56
N SER A 295 13.42 -11.05 2.46
CA SER A 295 14.08 -10.45 3.62
C SER A 295 14.57 -11.50 4.62
N LEU A 296 13.86 -12.61 4.79
CA LEU A 296 14.29 -13.73 5.62
C LEU A 296 15.45 -14.52 5.00
N ARG A 297 15.53 -14.58 3.67
CA ARG A 297 16.60 -15.30 2.96
C ARG A 297 17.87 -14.49 2.80
N HIS A 298 17.74 -13.22 2.44
CA HIS A 298 18.84 -12.36 1.98
C HIS A 298 19.07 -11.15 2.89
N GLY A 299 18.25 -11.01 3.94
CA GLY A 299 18.24 -9.82 4.80
C GLY A 299 17.37 -8.70 4.23
N ARG A 300 16.82 -7.87 5.12
CA ARG A 300 15.91 -6.76 4.79
C ARG A 300 16.47 -5.73 3.81
N SER A 301 17.80 -5.61 3.69
CA SER A 301 18.44 -4.70 2.74
C SER A 301 18.13 -5.01 1.28
N ILE A 302 17.71 -6.24 0.96
CA ILE A 302 17.39 -6.64 -0.41
C ILE A 302 16.33 -5.74 -1.05
N VAL A 303 15.31 -5.32 -0.28
CA VAL A 303 14.23 -4.45 -0.80
C VAL A 303 14.78 -3.07 -1.16
N ARG A 304 15.65 -2.50 -0.33
CA ARG A 304 16.34 -1.24 -0.64
C ARG A 304 17.21 -1.36 -1.88
N GLN A 305 17.97 -2.44 -2.02
CA GLN A 305 18.82 -2.66 -3.21
C GLN A 305 17.98 -2.76 -4.49
N ILE A 306 16.79 -3.35 -4.42
CA ILE A 306 15.85 -3.37 -5.56
C ILE A 306 15.43 -1.94 -5.91
N TRP A 307 14.97 -1.15 -4.93
CA TRP A 307 14.59 0.25 -5.14
C TRP A 307 15.72 1.10 -5.73
N GLN A 308 16.96 0.89 -5.30
CA GLN A 308 18.14 1.57 -5.88
C GLN A 308 18.37 1.26 -7.36
N ASN A 309 17.90 0.12 -7.86
CA ASN A 309 17.96 -0.24 -9.29
C ASN A 309 16.71 0.23 -10.07
N MET A 310 15.61 0.56 -9.39
CA MET A 310 14.35 0.92 -10.07
C MET A 310 14.41 2.17 -10.95
N PRO A 311 15.23 3.20 -10.68
CA PRO A 311 15.36 4.32 -11.61
C PRO A 311 15.72 3.88 -13.04
N ASP A 312 16.55 2.84 -13.19
CA ASP A 312 17.06 2.37 -14.49
C ASP A 312 16.36 1.11 -15.02
N TYR A 313 15.66 0.37 -14.16
CA TYR A 313 15.03 -0.90 -14.49
C TYR A 313 13.62 -0.99 -13.91
N ASN A 314 12.68 -1.61 -14.62
CA ASN A 314 11.40 -1.98 -14.00
C ASN A 314 11.62 -2.93 -12.81
N SER A 315 10.62 -3.04 -11.93
CA SER A 315 10.67 -3.83 -10.70
C SER A 315 11.19 -5.28 -10.89
N LEU A 316 10.71 -6.01 -11.91
CA LEU A 316 11.15 -7.39 -12.20
C LEU A 316 12.64 -7.46 -12.60
N ASN A 317 13.07 -6.56 -13.48
CA ASN A 317 14.47 -6.50 -13.90
C ASN A 317 15.38 -6.03 -12.76
N ALA A 318 14.92 -5.08 -11.93
CA ALA A 318 15.63 -4.65 -10.73
C ALA A 318 15.81 -5.83 -9.74
N MET A 319 14.75 -6.60 -9.48
CA MET A 319 14.81 -7.83 -8.67
C MET A 319 15.81 -8.84 -9.23
N GLN A 320 15.73 -9.17 -10.52
CA GLN A 320 16.66 -10.11 -11.15
C GLN A 320 18.13 -9.66 -11.01
N ARG A 321 18.42 -8.36 -11.15
CA ARG A 321 19.78 -7.84 -10.99
C ARG A 321 20.30 -8.02 -9.57
N VAL A 322 19.47 -7.74 -8.57
CA VAL A 322 19.83 -7.94 -7.16
C VAL A 322 20.03 -9.43 -6.85
N PHE A 323 19.15 -10.31 -7.32
CA PHE A 323 19.29 -11.76 -7.09
C PHE A 323 20.57 -12.34 -7.69
N VAL A 324 20.97 -11.88 -8.88
CA VAL A 324 22.24 -12.30 -9.51
C VAL A 324 23.45 -11.88 -8.67
N GLN A 325 23.40 -10.70 -8.05
CA GLN A 325 24.48 -10.23 -7.16
C GLN A 325 24.59 -11.08 -5.89
N GLU A 326 23.45 -11.59 -5.40
CA GLU A 326 23.36 -12.52 -4.27
C GLU A 326 23.59 -14.00 -4.68
N GLY A 327 24.01 -14.27 -5.93
CA GLY A 327 24.31 -15.62 -6.41
C GLY A 327 23.09 -16.51 -6.69
N SER A 328 21.93 -15.89 -6.94
CA SER A 328 20.66 -16.56 -7.26
C SER A 328 20.05 -16.02 -8.56
N ASP A 329 18.80 -16.37 -8.84
CA ASP A 329 17.99 -15.82 -9.93
C ASP A 329 16.50 -15.84 -9.58
N PHE A 330 15.69 -15.16 -10.39
CA PHE A 330 14.25 -15.06 -10.14
C PHE A 330 13.57 -16.43 -10.11
N SER A 331 13.96 -17.36 -10.99
CA SER A 331 13.37 -18.70 -11.06
C SER A 331 13.61 -19.49 -9.78
N THR A 332 14.84 -19.42 -9.26
CA THR A 332 15.27 -20.10 -8.04
C THR A 332 14.58 -19.53 -6.80
N GLU A 333 14.52 -18.20 -6.69
CA GLU A 333 13.83 -17.54 -5.57
C GLU A 333 12.32 -17.80 -5.62
N PHE A 334 11.69 -17.70 -6.79
CA PHE A 334 10.26 -17.93 -6.93
C PHE A 334 9.88 -19.40 -6.67
N ALA A 335 10.69 -20.37 -7.13
CA ALA A 335 10.48 -21.78 -6.80
C ALA A 335 10.61 -22.05 -5.29
N THR A 336 11.60 -21.44 -4.64
CA THR A 336 11.80 -21.59 -3.20
C THR A 336 10.65 -20.95 -2.41
N PHE A 337 10.17 -19.79 -2.85
CA PHE A 337 9.00 -19.14 -2.27
C PHE A 337 7.74 -20.01 -2.35
N GLY A 338 7.54 -20.73 -3.45
CA GLY A 338 6.48 -21.73 -3.55
C GLY A 338 6.56 -22.82 -2.47
N ILE A 339 7.78 -23.27 -2.13
CA ILE A 339 8.00 -24.23 -1.03
C ILE A 339 7.63 -23.59 0.31
N TRP A 340 8.07 -22.36 0.57
CA TRP A 340 7.75 -21.66 1.82
C TRP A 340 6.24 -21.48 2.00
N ASN A 341 5.52 -21.13 0.93
CA ASN A 341 4.08 -20.94 0.99
C ASN A 341 3.29 -22.26 1.08
N TYR A 342 3.92 -23.40 0.82
CA TYR A 342 3.32 -24.70 1.12
C TYR A 342 3.29 -24.97 2.64
N PHE A 343 4.33 -24.55 3.37
CA PHE A 343 4.47 -24.73 4.82
C PHE A 343 3.84 -23.57 5.61
N THR A 344 2.55 -23.33 5.38
CA THR A 344 1.72 -22.37 6.12
C THR A 344 0.51 -23.06 6.76
N GLY A 345 -0.24 -22.34 7.60
CA GLY A 345 -1.42 -22.85 8.29
C GLY A 345 -1.12 -24.09 9.14
N GLN A 346 -1.87 -25.17 8.93
CA GLN A 346 -1.66 -26.43 9.65
C GLN A 346 -0.37 -27.16 9.23
N ARG A 347 0.22 -26.79 8.09
CA ARG A 347 1.50 -27.33 7.61
C ARG A 347 2.70 -26.51 8.07
N ALA A 348 2.48 -25.48 8.90
CA ALA A 348 3.55 -24.57 9.28
C ALA A 348 4.69 -25.28 10.04
N ASP A 349 5.91 -25.14 9.54
CA ASP A 349 7.13 -25.34 10.30
C ASP A 349 7.74 -23.95 10.56
N THR A 350 7.42 -23.41 11.73
CA THR A 350 7.79 -22.04 12.15
C THR A 350 9.25 -21.89 12.56
N THR A 351 10.01 -22.99 12.56
CA THR A 351 11.46 -22.97 12.78
C THR A 351 12.22 -22.86 11.46
N LYS A 352 11.73 -23.55 10.42
CA LYS A 352 12.39 -23.61 9.11
C LYS A 352 11.91 -22.57 8.10
N TYR A 353 10.65 -22.16 8.15
CA TYR A 353 10.03 -21.25 7.19
C TYR A 353 9.57 -19.96 7.89
N TYR A 354 8.39 -19.43 7.56
CA TYR A 354 7.88 -18.23 8.21
C TYR A 354 7.64 -18.49 9.70
N ARG A 355 8.25 -17.67 10.56
CA ARG A 355 8.02 -17.73 12.01
C ARG A 355 6.53 -17.63 12.37
N GLU A 356 5.79 -16.83 11.61
CA GLU A 356 4.36 -16.62 11.75
C GLU A 356 3.51 -17.50 10.82
N GLY A 357 4.13 -18.49 10.15
CA GLY A 357 3.50 -19.28 9.10
C GLY A 357 2.22 -19.99 9.52
N SER A 358 2.05 -20.29 10.81
CA SER A 358 0.82 -20.86 11.37
C SER A 358 -0.40 -19.93 11.27
N HIS A 359 -0.20 -18.62 11.15
CA HIS A 359 -1.25 -17.63 10.96
C HIS A 359 -1.53 -17.35 9.48
N PHE A 360 -0.67 -17.80 8.58
CA PHE A 360 -0.82 -17.54 7.15
C PHE A 360 -1.82 -18.54 6.55
N PRO A 361 -2.68 -18.12 5.60
CA PRO A 361 -3.57 -19.05 4.92
C PRO A 361 -2.80 -20.16 4.21
N GLU A 362 -3.42 -21.32 4.05
CA GLU A 362 -2.87 -22.40 3.27
C GLU A 362 -3.11 -22.17 1.77
N ILE A 363 -2.09 -22.41 0.95
CA ILE A 363 -2.34 -22.58 -0.49
C ILE A 363 -3.14 -23.88 -0.69
N TYR A 364 -4.19 -23.81 -1.51
CA TYR A 364 -4.95 -24.98 -1.94
C TYR A 364 -4.14 -25.84 -2.92
N VAL A 365 -3.99 -27.12 -2.62
CA VAL A 365 -3.32 -28.10 -3.48
C VAL A 365 -4.38 -29.06 -4.01
N SER A 366 -4.67 -29.00 -5.31
CA SER A 366 -5.74 -29.80 -5.92
C SER A 366 -5.42 -31.28 -5.97
N GLN A 367 -4.14 -31.64 -6.04
CA GLN A 367 -3.69 -33.03 -6.11
C GLN A 367 -2.25 -33.16 -5.61
N VAL A 368 -2.00 -34.17 -4.78
CA VAL A 368 -0.65 -34.64 -4.46
C VAL A 368 -0.37 -35.85 -5.34
N VAL A 369 0.65 -35.77 -6.19
CA VAL A 369 1.05 -36.90 -7.04
C VAL A 369 2.19 -37.64 -6.31
N PRO A 370 1.95 -38.86 -5.80
CA PRO A 370 3.05 -39.68 -5.31
C PRO A 370 3.97 -40.01 -6.47
N PHE A 371 5.26 -39.75 -6.29
CA PHE A 371 6.27 -40.29 -7.20
C PHE A 371 6.48 -41.74 -6.77
N GLU A 372 5.85 -42.67 -7.48
CA GLU A 372 6.36 -44.04 -7.49
C GLU A 372 7.67 -44.00 -8.27
N LEU A 373 8.74 -44.55 -7.69
CA LEU A 373 10.02 -44.68 -8.37
C LEU A 373 9.81 -45.58 -9.59
N ASP A 374 9.52 -44.99 -10.76
CA ASP A 374 9.63 -45.66 -12.06
C ASP A 374 11.13 -45.79 -12.42
N THR A 375 11.84 -46.57 -11.61
CA THR A 375 13.15 -47.12 -11.96
C THR A 375 13.25 -48.51 -11.33
N ALA A 376 12.81 -49.51 -12.09
CA ALA A 376 13.28 -50.89 -11.97
C ALA A 376 14.44 -51.11 -12.95
#